data_AF-A0A7S2HCW1-F1
#
_entry.id   AF-A0A7S2HCW1-F1
#
_cell.length_a   1.000
_cell.length_b   1.000
_cell.length_c   1.000
_cell.angle_alpha   90.00
_cell.angle_beta   90.00
_cell.angle_gamma   90.00
#
_symmetry.space_group_name_H-M   'P 1'
#
loop_
_entity.id
_entity.type
_entity.pdbx_description
1 polymer ?
#
loop_
_entity_poly.entity_id
_entity_poly.type
_entity_poly.pdbx_seq_one_letter_code
_entity_poly.pdbx_strand_id
1 'polypeptide(L)'
;EMECINVPVSVGVGRKWSDAKGTEATVYDCIVSPVVMTDAEKDTTGTAKDGLCQLALQYVETKYSVRLDRRYKLPKAQYKGGPVIPQRVRDVSKEPRIEEVKSTKSSSKNTNKAKPTRPAAPPPEVKPLLYT
;
A
#
# COMPACT_ATOMS: atom_id res chain seq x y z
N GLU A 1 9.00 -9.57 25.25
CA GLU A 1 8.30 -8.43 24.64
C GLU A 1 8.81 -8.35 23.21
N MET A 2 7.99 -8.72 22.23
CA MET A 2 8.45 -8.78 20.84
C MET A 2 8.44 -7.34 20.32
N GLU A 3 9.61 -6.78 20.04
CA GLU A 3 9.72 -5.52 19.30
C GLU A 3 8.93 -5.70 18.00
N CYS A 4 7.77 -5.06 17.93
CA CYS A 4 7.01 -4.96 16.69
C CYS A 4 7.85 -4.13 15.73
N ILE A 5 8.73 -4.81 14.98
CA ILE A 5 9.27 -4.28 13.73
C ILE A 5 8.05 -3.80 12.94
N ASN A 6 8.01 -2.51 12.66
CA ASN A 6 7.01 -1.91 11.78
C ASN A 6 7.25 -2.45 10.37
N VAL A 7 6.73 -3.65 10.09
CA VAL A 7 6.81 -4.26 8.77
C VAL A 7 5.86 -3.49 7.85
N PRO A 8 6.37 -2.86 6.77
CA PRO A 8 5.51 -2.26 5.77
C PRO A 8 4.71 -3.36 5.06
N VAL A 9 3.39 -3.20 5.02
CA VAL A 9 2.47 -4.12 4.35
C VAL A 9 1.76 -3.38 3.22
N SER A 10 1.81 -3.94 2.00
CA SER A 10 0.99 -3.48 0.89
C SER A 10 -0.29 -4.31 0.82
N VAL A 11 -1.44 -3.65 0.98
CA VAL A 11 -2.75 -4.31 0.93
C VAL A 11 -3.40 -4.09 -0.44
N GLY A 12 -3.80 -5.17 -1.09
CA GLY A 12 -4.46 -5.20 -2.39
C GLY A 12 -5.96 -4.94 -2.31
N VAL A 13 -6.56 -4.71 -3.48
CA VAL A 13 -8.01 -4.49 -3.60
C VAL A 13 -8.78 -5.75 -3.20
N GLY A 14 -9.87 -5.58 -2.44
CA GLY A 14 -10.77 -6.67 -2.09
C GLY A 14 -11.46 -7.25 -3.32
N ARG A 15 -11.33 -8.57 -3.51
CA ARG A 15 -11.94 -9.31 -4.63
C ARG A 15 -13.04 -10.21 -4.13
N LYS A 16 -14.21 -10.17 -4.79
CA LYS A 16 -15.30 -11.11 -4.52
C LYS A 16 -14.87 -12.52 -4.94
N TRP A 17 -15.15 -13.49 -4.09
CA TRP A 17 -14.85 -14.90 -4.30
C TRP A 17 -15.97 -15.75 -3.72
N SER A 18 -16.28 -16.90 -4.31
CA SER A 18 -17.24 -17.86 -3.76
C SER A 18 -16.49 -19.08 -3.22
N ASP A 19 -16.77 -19.48 -1.99
CA ASP A 19 -16.19 -20.72 -1.46
C ASP A 19 -16.79 -21.96 -2.14
N ALA A 20 -16.21 -23.14 -1.91
CA ALA A 20 -16.71 -24.41 -2.44
C ALA A 20 -18.19 -24.69 -2.06
N LYS A 21 -18.70 -24.06 -1.00
CA LYS A 21 -20.09 -24.13 -0.54
C LYS A 21 -21.00 -23.05 -1.14
N GLY A 22 -20.50 -22.22 -2.05
CA GLY A 22 -21.25 -21.13 -2.68
C GLY A 22 -21.40 -19.86 -1.82
N THR A 23 -20.82 -19.82 -0.62
CA THR A 23 -20.85 -18.63 0.23
C THR A 23 -19.95 -17.53 -0.34
N GLU A 24 -20.48 -16.30 -0.45
CA GLU A 24 -19.71 -15.14 -0.86
C GLU A 24 -18.65 -14.78 0.18
N ALA A 25 -17.45 -14.53 -0.28
CA ALA A 25 -16.28 -14.14 0.51
C ALA A 25 -15.53 -13.02 -0.22
N THR A 26 -14.71 -12.27 0.53
CA THR A 26 -13.81 -11.28 -0.05
C THR A 26 -12.37 -11.66 0.23
N VAL A 27 -11.52 -11.63 -0.79
CA VAL A 27 -10.09 -11.94 -0.72
C VAL A 27 -9.28 -10.66 -0.81
N TYR A 28 -8.32 -10.51 0.11
CA TYR A 28 -7.37 -9.39 0.13
C TYR A 28 -5.95 -9.94 0.07
N ASP A 29 -5.13 -9.35 -0.80
CA ASP A 29 -3.71 -9.72 -0.92
C ASP A 29 -2.87 -8.80 -0.05
N CYS A 30 -2.23 -9.33 1.00
CA CYS A 30 -1.30 -8.58 1.85
C CYS A 30 0.14 -8.99 1.51
N ILE A 31 0.90 -8.07 0.94
CA ILE A 31 2.26 -8.30 0.46
C ILE A 31 3.26 -7.66 1.42
N VAL A 32 4.29 -8.41 1.78
CA VAL A 32 5.40 -7.97 2.64
C VAL A 32 6.74 -8.27 1.97
N SER A 33 7.82 -7.72 2.54
CA SER A 33 9.18 -8.01 2.08
C SER A 33 9.48 -9.51 2.14
N PRO A 34 10.13 -10.09 1.12
CA PRO A 34 10.48 -11.51 1.11
C PRO A 34 11.40 -11.89 2.27
N VAL A 35 12.26 -10.98 2.74
CA VAL A 35 13.14 -11.23 3.90
C VAL A 35 12.32 -11.54 5.15
N VAL A 36 11.23 -10.80 5.36
CA VAL A 36 10.32 -11.01 6.49
C VAL A 36 9.62 -12.36 6.39
N MET A 37 9.27 -12.80 5.19
CA MET A 37 8.72 -14.15 4.98
C MET A 37 9.75 -15.23 5.29
N THR A 38 10.99 -15.08 4.82
CA THR A 38 12.03 -16.08 5.10
C THR A 38 12.34 -16.20 6.59
N ASP A 39 12.27 -15.10 7.34
CA ASP A 39 12.52 -15.13 8.78
C ASP A 39 11.33 -15.71 9.55
N ALA A 40 10.10 -15.40 9.13
CA ALA A 40 8.89 -16.00 9.69
C ALA A 40 8.80 -17.51 9.39
N GLU A 41 9.34 -17.99 8.27
CA GLU A 41 9.40 -19.42 7.95
C GLU A 41 10.42 -20.19 8.80
N LYS A 42 11.53 -19.56 9.18
CA LYS A 42 12.54 -20.15 10.07
C LYS A 42 12.07 -20.24 11.51
N ASP A 43 11.14 -19.38 11.93
CA ASP A 43 10.57 -19.41 13.27
C ASP A 43 9.67 -20.64 13.47
N THR A 44 10.15 -21.58 14.29
CA THR A 44 9.44 -22.83 14.62
C THR A 44 8.34 -22.62 15.66
N THR A 45 8.37 -21.52 16.41
CA THR A 45 7.35 -21.21 17.44
C THR A 45 6.03 -20.74 16.81
N GLY A 46 6.08 -20.25 15.57
CA GLY A 46 4.93 -19.70 14.85
C GLY A 46 4.49 -18.31 15.32
N THR A 47 5.20 -17.71 16.28
CA THR A 47 4.88 -16.37 16.79
C THR A 47 5.08 -15.29 15.74
N ALA A 48 6.12 -15.40 14.91
CA ALA A 48 6.33 -14.46 13.80
C ALA A 48 5.19 -14.52 12.77
N LYS A 49 4.73 -15.73 12.43
CA LYS A 49 3.61 -15.92 11.49
C LYS A 49 2.30 -15.39 12.06
N ASP A 50 2.04 -15.62 13.34
CA ASP A 50 0.84 -15.10 14.02
C ASP A 50 0.85 -13.57 14.06
N GLY A 51 1.97 -12.96 14.44
CA GLY A 51 2.14 -11.51 14.43
C GLY A 51 1.91 -10.89 13.05
N LEU A 52 2.41 -11.52 11.98
CA LEU A 52 2.18 -11.08 10.60
C LEU A 52 0.70 -11.16 10.19
N CYS A 53 -0.01 -12.19 10.60
CA CYS A 53 -1.44 -12.31 10.32
C CYS A 53 -2.26 -11.26 11.06
N GLN A 54 -1.95 -11.01 12.34
CA GLN A 54 -2.59 -9.96 13.12
C GLN A 54 -2.33 -8.57 12.51
N LEU A 55 -1.10 -8.33 12.06
CA LEU A 55 -0.73 -7.11 11.36
C LEU A 55 -1.53 -6.96 10.06
N ALA A 56 -1.59 -7.99 9.22
CA ALA A 56 -2.35 -7.98 7.98
C ALA A 56 -3.84 -7.67 8.22
N LEU A 57 -4.47 -8.30 9.22
CA LEU A 57 -5.85 -8.02 9.62
C LEU A 57 -6.02 -6.54 10.00
N GLN A 58 -5.12 -6.00 10.81
CA GLN A 58 -5.16 -4.58 11.22
C GLN A 58 -5.08 -3.62 10.03
N TYR A 59 -4.19 -3.89 9.06
CA TYR A 59 -4.06 -3.06 7.86
C TYR A 59 -5.31 -3.13 6.97
N VAL A 60 -5.92 -4.31 6.81
CA VAL A 60 -7.16 -4.46 6.04
C VAL A 60 -8.30 -3.71 6.70
N GLU A 61 -8.48 -3.84 8.02
CA GLU A 61 -9.50 -3.10 8.78
C GLU A 61 -9.32 -1.59 8.63
N THR A 62 -8.09 -1.09 8.76
CA THR A 62 -7.79 0.34 8.67
C THR A 62 -8.02 0.86 7.25
N LYS A 63 -7.61 0.12 6.22
CA LYS A 63 -7.70 0.54 4.82
C LYS A 63 -9.12 0.52 4.27
N TYR A 64 -9.90 -0.49 4.63
CA TYR A 64 -11.25 -0.69 4.11
C TYR A 64 -12.35 -0.33 5.10
N SER A 65 -12.01 0.13 6.31
CA SER A 65 -12.96 0.43 7.39
C SER A 65 -13.92 -0.72 7.69
N VAL A 66 -13.42 -1.96 7.59
CA VAL A 66 -14.17 -3.19 7.89
C VAL A 66 -13.81 -3.69 9.28
N ARG A 67 -14.68 -4.51 9.87
CA ARG A 67 -14.40 -5.24 11.12
C ARG A 67 -14.15 -6.70 10.79
N LEU A 68 -12.99 -7.22 11.19
CA LEU A 68 -12.60 -8.61 10.98
C LEU A 68 -12.52 -9.34 12.33
N ASP A 69 -12.87 -10.62 12.34
CA ASP A 69 -12.66 -11.46 13.52
C ASP A 69 -11.15 -11.73 13.68
N ARG A 70 -10.67 -11.64 14.92
CA ARG A 70 -9.29 -11.93 15.29
C ARG A 70 -9.04 -13.42 15.45
N ARG A 71 -10.09 -14.23 15.49
CA ARG A 71 -10.00 -15.69 15.43
C ARG A 71 -9.88 -16.12 13.98
N TYR A 72 -8.69 -16.55 13.59
CA TYR A 72 -8.44 -17.03 12.23
C TYR A 72 -7.80 -18.42 12.23
N LYS A 73 -7.78 -19.05 11.05
CA LYS A 73 -7.08 -20.31 10.80
C LYS A 73 -6.18 -20.11 9.59
N LEU A 74 -5.03 -20.78 9.59
CA LEU A 74 -4.12 -20.82 8.44
C LEU A 74 -4.40 -22.07 7.61
N PRO A 75 -4.97 -21.92 6.40
CA PRO A 75 -5.14 -23.06 5.49
C PRO A 75 -3.78 -23.58 5.01
N LYS A 76 -3.71 -24.85 4.61
CA LYS A 76 -2.53 -25.43 3.97
C LYS A 76 -2.31 -24.93 2.52
N ALA A 77 -3.30 -24.22 1.97
CA ALA A 77 -3.20 -23.64 0.64
C ALA A 77 -2.27 -22.42 0.65
N GLN A 78 -1.38 -22.33 -0.33
CA GLN A 78 -0.42 -21.22 -0.44
C GLN A 78 -1.08 -19.90 -0.87
N TYR A 79 -2.14 -19.97 -1.68
CA TYR A 79 -2.81 -18.78 -2.21
C TYR A 79 -4.29 -19.05 -2.49
N LYS A 80 -5.11 -18.00 -2.36
CA LYS A 80 -6.55 -18.02 -2.64
C LYS A 80 -6.87 -16.89 -3.62
N GLY A 81 -7.78 -17.14 -4.57
CA GLY A 81 -8.26 -16.09 -5.50
C GLY A 81 -7.68 -16.11 -6.91
N GLY A 82 -7.27 -17.29 -7.42
CA GLY A 82 -6.84 -17.46 -8.81
C GLY A 82 -5.39 -17.02 -9.06
N PRO A 83 -5.08 -16.29 -10.15
CA PRO A 83 -3.74 -15.77 -10.39
C PRO A 83 -3.38 -14.61 -9.43
N VAL A 84 -2.09 -14.45 -9.15
CA VAL A 84 -1.56 -13.34 -8.35
C VAL A 84 -1.59 -12.06 -9.18
N ILE A 85 -2.28 -11.03 -8.68
CA ILE A 85 -2.37 -9.74 -9.37
C ILE A 85 -1.22 -8.85 -8.89
N PRO A 86 -0.43 -8.25 -9.80
CA PRO A 86 0.65 -7.36 -9.41
C PRO A 86 0.11 -6.09 -8.74
N GLN A 87 0.68 -5.73 -7.59
CA GLN A 87 0.38 -4.47 -6.93
C GLN A 87 1.41 -3.41 -7.36
N ARG A 88 0.93 -2.30 -7.94
CA ARG A 88 1.80 -1.19 -8.33
C ARG A 88 2.09 -0.32 -7.12
N VAL A 89 3.34 -0.34 -6.67
CA VAL A 89 3.85 0.51 -5.59
C VAL A 89 4.55 1.72 -6.20
N ARG A 90 4.52 2.88 -5.52
CA ARG A 90 5.26 4.06 -5.96
C ARG A 90 6.75 3.82 -5.78
N ASP A 91 7.52 4.16 -6.82
CA ASP A 91 8.98 4.17 -6.74
C ASP A 91 9.43 5.43 -5.99
N VAL A 92 9.76 5.26 -4.72
CA VAL A 92 10.23 6.33 -3.82
C VAL A 92 11.72 6.62 -3.99
N SER A 93 12.47 5.79 -4.73
CA SER A 93 13.91 5.98 -4.92
C SER A 93 14.25 7.23 -5.73
N LYS A 94 13.28 7.76 -6.48
CA LYS A 94 13.41 8.97 -7.29
C LYS A 94 12.82 10.21 -6.62
N GLU A 95 12.27 10.07 -5.41
CA GLU A 95 11.74 11.22 -4.68
C GLU A 95 12.89 12.08 -4.14
N PRO A 96 12.78 13.41 -4.20
CA PRO A 96 13.84 14.31 -3.74
C PRO A 96 14.05 14.11 -2.23
N ARG A 97 15.19 13.54 -1.87
CA ARG A 97 15.61 13.36 -0.47
C ARG A 97 16.24 14.66 0.02
N ILE A 98 15.76 15.17 1.14
CA ILE A 98 16.41 16.26 1.84
C ILE A 98 17.65 15.67 2.52
N GLU A 99 18.83 16.10 2.09
CA GLU A 99 20.11 15.77 2.71
C GLU A 99 20.73 17.00 3.35
N GLU A 100 21.38 16.83 4.50
CA GLU A 100 22.10 17.90 5.17
C GLU A 100 23.30 18.34 4.33
N VAL A 101 23.25 19.56 3.81
CA VAL A 101 24.36 20.15 3.07
C VAL A 101 25.48 20.45 4.07
N LYS A 102 26.58 19.68 4.04
CA LYS A 102 27.82 20.10 4.69
C LYS A 102 28.22 21.45 4.11
N SER A 103 28.23 22.48 4.94
CA SER A 103 28.55 23.85 4.57
C SER A 103 30.03 24.00 4.25
N THR A 104 30.47 23.49 3.10
CA THR A 104 31.69 23.99 2.45
C THR A 104 31.38 25.39 1.95
N LYS A 105 31.89 26.38 2.69
CA LYS A 105 31.86 27.79 2.28
C LYS A 105 32.45 27.93 0.88
N SER A 106 31.59 28.00 -0.13
CA SER A 106 31.94 28.56 -1.43
C SER A 106 30.81 29.49 -1.85
N SER A 107 31.06 30.78 -1.66
CA SER A 107 30.25 31.87 -2.15
C SER A 107 30.28 31.88 -3.68
N SER A 108 29.17 31.61 -4.36
CA SER A 108 28.91 32.23 -5.67
C SER A 108 27.41 32.29 -6.04
N LYS A 109 26.97 33.54 -6.15
CA LYS A 109 25.87 34.14 -6.92
C LYS A 109 24.64 33.31 -7.32
N ASN A 110 23.53 33.76 -6.73
CA ASN A 110 22.15 33.70 -7.14
C ASN A 110 21.91 34.08 -8.63
N THR A 111 21.19 33.25 -9.38
CA THR A 111 20.31 33.71 -10.49
C THR A 111 19.02 32.90 -10.49
N ASN A 112 18.01 33.37 -9.79
CA ASN A 112 16.62 32.97 -10.00
C ASN A 112 16.22 33.31 -11.45
N LYS A 113 16.08 32.30 -12.31
CA LYS A 113 15.29 32.42 -13.54
C LYS A 113 13.88 31.92 -13.26
N ALA A 114 12.93 32.85 -13.25
CA ALA A 114 11.51 32.58 -13.17
C ALA A 114 11.07 31.64 -14.32
N LYS A 115 10.28 30.62 -14.00
CA LYS A 115 9.60 29.76 -14.97
C LYS A 115 8.30 30.47 -15.39
N PRO A 116 7.98 30.60 -16.68
CA PRO A 116 6.78 31.30 -17.13
C PRO A 116 5.52 30.52 -16.72
N THR A 117 4.60 31.22 -16.03
CA THR A 117 3.24 30.77 -15.75
C THR A 117 2.46 30.69 -17.06
N ARG A 118 1.98 29.50 -17.40
CA ARG A 118 1.04 29.28 -18.50
C ARG A 118 -0.30 29.93 -18.10
N PRO A 119 -0.92 30.78 -18.94
CA PRO A 119 -2.22 31.36 -18.60
C PRO A 119 -3.27 30.25 -18.48
N ALA A 120 -4.08 30.32 -17.42
CA ALA A 120 -5.22 29.44 -17.21
C ALA A 120 -6.21 29.58 -18.38
N ALA A 121 -6.62 28.46 -18.96
CA ALA A 121 -7.69 28.45 -19.94
C ALA A 121 -9.00 28.93 -19.29
N PRO A 122 -9.80 29.78 -19.97
CA PRO A 122 -11.11 30.16 -19.44
C PRO A 122 -12.03 28.93 -19.33
N PRO A 123 -12.92 28.89 -18.34
CA PRO A 123 -13.89 27.80 -18.18
C PRO A 123 -14.81 27.70 -19.41
N PRO A 124 -15.23 26.49 -19.82
CA PRO A 124 -16.14 26.33 -20.94
C PRO A 124 -17.50 26.98 -20.63
N GLU A 125 -17.94 27.83 -21.55
CA GLU A 125 -19.23 28.51 -21.54
C GLU A 125 -20.38 27.50 -21.68
N VAL A 126 -21.21 27.38 -20.64
CA VAL A 126 -22.39 26.51 -20.66
C VAL A 126 -23.52 27.24 -21.36
N LYS A 127 -23.87 26.81 -22.59
CA LYS A 127 -25.06 27.29 -23.29
C LYS A 127 -26.31 26.66 -22.67
N PRO A 128 -27.36 27.43 -22.33
CA PRO A 128 -28.60 26.85 -21.85
C PRO A 128 -29.29 26.07 -23.00
N LEU A 129 -29.62 24.80 -22.74
CA LEU A 129 -30.52 24.02 -23.57
C LEU A 129 -31.92 24.63 -23.44
N LEU A 130 -32.33 25.38 -24.46
CA LEU A 130 -33.73 25.73 -24.66
C LEU A 130 -34.46 24.46 -25.11
N TYR A 131 -35.30 23.92 -24.23
CA TYR A 131 -36.31 22.94 -24.62
C TYR A 131 -37.57 23.71 -25.02
N THR A 132 -37.83 23.76 -26.33
CA THR A 132 -39.18 23.94 -26.92
C THR A 132 -39.78 22.58 -27.16
#